data_AF-A0A7C7KPS7-F1
#
_entry.id   AF-A0A7C7KPS7-F1
#
_cell.length_a   1.000
_cell.length_b   1.000
_cell.length_c   1.000
_cell.angle_alpha   90.00
_cell.angle_beta   90.00
_cell.angle_gamma   90.00
#
_symmetry.space_group_name_H-M   'P 1'
#
loop_
_entity.id
_entity.type
_entity.pdbx_description
1 polymer ?
#
loop_
_entity_poly.entity_id
_entity_poly.type
_entity_poly.pdbx_seq_one_letter_code
_entity_poly.pdbx_strand_id
1 'polypeptide(L)'
;AMDRDNRWERTKLAYDAMVAGEGYKAKSALEALKQAYERNETDEFVKPTIIDKEGLIEDGDVLIFYNFRADRMRQLVSAFGIKDFASFKKEKSIKPGYILTMTIYDETFPFDVLVAPKEIKNILGEVISKSGKKQFRLAETEKYAHVTYFFNCGKEEPFKGEDRTLIPSPKVDTYDKCPEMSAHRLKETLFEALEKDYDLIVTNFANPDMVGHTGNLEATIKAIKTLDQILGEIVKKAKEKGYDIIITADHGNAEKMIDENTKQPHTAHTTNPVPFILISEKVKNLIPRKLKDLDLPEKFQDEKILGVLGNIAPTILKLLDIKLPEEMLEPLI
;
A
#
# COMPACT_ATOMS: atom_id res chain seq x y z
N ALA A 1 -20.43 10.97 12.08
CA ALA A 1 -20.69 9.89 11.10
C ALA A 1 -19.48 8.99 10.85
N MET A 2 -18.25 9.54 10.79
CA MET A 2 -17.05 8.82 10.36
C MET A 2 -15.94 8.77 11.44
N ASP A 3 -16.32 8.55 12.70
CA ASP A 3 -15.37 8.38 13.80
C ASP A 3 -14.72 7.00 13.75
N ARG A 4 -13.45 6.90 14.17
CA ARG A 4 -12.68 5.66 14.21
C ARG A 4 -11.99 5.40 15.55
N ASP A 5 -12.15 6.29 16.52
CA ASP A 5 -11.41 6.30 17.79
C ASP A 5 -12.31 5.91 18.99
N ASN A 6 -13.36 5.14 18.71
CA ASN A 6 -14.41 4.71 19.65
C ASN A 6 -15.06 5.88 20.42
N ARG A 7 -15.14 7.06 19.81
CA ARG A 7 -15.89 8.21 20.32
C ARG A 7 -17.36 8.07 19.92
N TRP A 8 -18.00 7.07 20.53
CA TRP A 8 -19.35 6.61 20.20
C TRP A 8 -20.42 7.68 20.35
N GLU A 9 -20.21 8.70 21.17
CA GLU A 9 -21.08 9.87 21.28
C GLU A 9 -21.24 10.60 19.93
N ARG A 10 -20.19 10.63 19.11
CA ARG A 10 -20.20 11.27 17.78
C ARG A 10 -20.92 10.41 16.75
N THR A 11 -20.76 9.10 16.85
CA THR A 11 -21.43 8.13 15.98
C THR A 11 -22.91 8.06 16.30
N LYS A 12 -23.28 8.13 17.59
CA LYS A 12 -24.68 8.21 18.05
C LYS A 12 -25.43 9.38 17.43
N LEU A 13 -24.86 10.59 17.42
CA LEU A 13 -25.50 11.76 16.79
C LEU A 13 -25.85 11.51 15.32
N ALA A 14 -24.96 10.86 14.55
CA ALA A 14 -25.23 10.55 13.15
C ALA A 14 -26.29 9.45 12.99
N TYR A 15 -26.22 8.40 13.82
CA TYR A 15 -27.20 7.31 13.81
C TYR A 15 -28.60 7.81 14.15
N ASP A 16 -28.76 8.57 15.25
CA ASP A 16 -30.06 9.08 15.68
C ASP A 16 -30.63 10.09 14.68
N ALA A 17 -29.78 10.87 14.00
CA ALA A 17 -30.25 11.74 12.92
C ALA A 17 -30.85 10.93 11.76
N MET A 18 -30.17 9.86 11.34
CA MET A 18 -30.62 9.02 10.22
C MET A 18 -31.87 8.20 10.55
N VAL A 19 -32.05 7.78 11.82
CA VAL A 19 -33.09 6.82 12.21
C VAL A 19 -34.25 7.47 12.98
N ALA A 20 -33.94 8.36 13.93
CA ALA A 20 -34.91 9.02 14.81
C ALA A 20 -35.23 10.46 14.37
N GLY A 21 -34.50 11.03 13.41
CA GLY A 21 -34.66 12.41 12.98
C GLY A 21 -34.19 13.42 14.03
N GLU A 22 -33.23 13.04 14.87
CA GLU A 22 -32.65 13.91 15.90
C GLU A 22 -31.53 14.78 15.33
N GLY A 23 -31.69 16.10 15.40
CA GLY A 23 -30.72 17.06 14.87
C GLY A 23 -31.33 18.43 14.55
N TYR A 24 -30.55 19.28 13.89
CA TYR A 24 -31.07 20.53 13.34
C TYR A 24 -32.05 20.26 12.20
N LYS A 25 -32.77 21.29 11.75
CA LYS A 25 -33.75 21.19 10.66
C LYS A 25 -33.51 22.30 9.64
N ALA A 26 -33.56 21.95 8.36
CA ALA A 26 -33.45 22.90 7.25
C ALA A 26 -34.35 22.44 6.08
N LYS A 27 -34.68 23.32 5.14
CA LYS A 27 -35.51 22.94 3.97
C LYS A 27 -34.70 22.39 2.81
N SER A 28 -33.37 22.50 2.86
CA SER A 28 -32.46 22.00 1.84
C SER A 28 -31.05 21.79 2.42
N ALA A 29 -30.21 21.02 1.73
CA ALA A 29 -28.82 20.82 2.11
C ALA A 29 -28.01 22.13 2.11
N LEU A 30 -28.26 23.02 1.14
CA LEU A 30 -27.60 24.32 1.07
C LEU A 30 -28.00 25.23 2.25
N GLU A 31 -29.26 25.18 2.66
CA GLU A 31 -29.71 25.91 3.84
C GLU A 31 -29.09 25.33 5.12
N ALA A 32 -29.02 24.00 5.25
CA ALA A 32 -28.37 23.34 6.38
C ALA A 32 -26.90 23.77 6.54
N LEU A 33 -26.14 23.81 5.44
CA LEU A 33 -24.75 24.26 5.43
C LEU A 33 -24.63 25.74 5.79
N LYS A 34 -25.46 26.62 5.22
CA LYS A 34 -25.48 28.05 5.58
C LYS A 34 -25.72 28.26 7.08
N GLN A 35 -26.73 27.59 7.63
CA GLN A 35 -27.02 27.66 9.07
C GLN A 35 -25.87 27.11 9.92
N ALA A 36 -25.16 26.07 9.45
CA ALA A 36 -23.99 25.54 10.15
C ALA A 36 -22.82 26.53 10.15
N TYR A 37 -22.57 27.18 9.02
CA TYR A 37 -21.54 28.23 8.90
C TYR A 37 -21.85 29.44 9.77
N GLU A 38 -23.13 29.83 9.90
CA GLU A 38 -23.57 30.86 10.87
C GLU A 38 -23.31 30.45 12.33
N ARG A 39 -23.24 29.15 12.62
CA ARG A 39 -22.83 28.61 13.93
C ARG A 39 -21.31 28.41 14.06
N ASN A 40 -20.52 28.87 13.09
CA ASN A 40 -19.06 28.66 13.02
C ASN A 40 -18.64 27.17 12.98
N GLU A 41 -19.51 26.30 12.46
CA GLU A 41 -19.18 24.89 12.22
C GLU A 41 -18.56 24.76 10.82
N THR A 42 -17.31 24.28 10.69
CA THR A 42 -16.75 23.92 9.37
C THR A 42 -17.28 22.56 8.91
N ASP A 43 -17.10 22.20 7.64
CA ASP A 43 -17.66 20.99 7.01
C ASP A 43 -17.49 19.70 7.84
N GLU A 44 -16.32 19.50 8.45
CA GLU A 44 -16.03 18.32 9.29
C GLU A 44 -16.88 18.28 10.58
N PHE A 45 -17.30 19.45 11.08
CA PHE A 45 -17.99 19.63 12.36
C PHE A 45 -19.46 20.02 12.22
N VAL A 46 -20.00 20.05 10.99
CA VAL A 46 -21.42 20.27 10.75
C VAL A 46 -22.21 19.23 11.54
N LYS A 47 -23.05 19.70 12.46
CA LYS A 47 -23.91 18.82 13.23
C LYS A 47 -25.01 18.23 12.35
N PRO A 48 -25.45 16.98 12.63
CA PRO A 48 -26.50 16.35 11.83
C PRO A 48 -27.74 17.23 11.69
N THR A 49 -28.22 17.37 10.46
CA THR A 49 -29.32 18.25 10.10
C THR A 49 -30.30 17.49 9.20
N ILE A 50 -31.57 17.46 9.60
CA ILE A 50 -32.65 16.77 8.90
C ILE A 50 -33.26 17.73 7.87
N ILE A 51 -33.26 17.29 6.61
CA ILE A 51 -33.85 18.04 5.49
C ILE A 51 -35.29 17.59 5.26
N ASP A 52 -35.48 16.27 5.20
CA ASP A 52 -36.76 15.63 4.97
C ASP A 52 -36.98 14.55 6.04
N LYS A 53 -38.16 14.59 6.68
CA LYS A 53 -38.54 13.60 7.69
C LYS A 53 -39.04 12.29 7.07
N GLU A 54 -39.42 12.32 5.79
CA GLU A 54 -39.81 11.11 5.05
C GLU A 54 -38.58 10.33 4.58
N GLY A 55 -37.38 10.93 4.64
CA GLY A 55 -36.10 10.29 4.29
C GLY A 55 -35.38 9.60 5.45
N LEU A 56 -36.07 9.33 6.56
CA LEU A 56 -35.50 8.58 7.69
C LEU A 56 -35.42 7.10 7.36
N ILE A 57 -34.43 6.40 7.93
CA ILE A 57 -34.25 4.96 7.76
C ILE A 57 -35.31 4.21 8.58
N GLU A 58 -36.01 3.29 7.95
CA GLU A 58 -37.03 2.45 8.56
C GLU A 58 -36.67 0.95 8.54
N ASP A 59 -37.50 0.14 9.21
CA ASP A 59 -37.34 -1.31 9.20
C ASP A 59 -37.54 -1.86 7.78
N GLY A 60 -36.64 -2.75 7.35
CA GLY A 60 -36.69 -3.36 6.02
C GLY A 60 -35.96 -2.58 4.93
N ASP A 61 -35.48 -1.36 5.20
CA ASP A 61 -34.70 -0.58 4.23
C ASP A 61 -33.35 -1.24 3.89
N VAL A 62 -32.87 -0.94 2.68
CA VAL A 62 -31.56 -1.37 2.18
C VAL A 62 -30.53 -0.26 2.40
N LEU A 63 -29.44 -0.58 3.11
CA LEU A 63 -28.35 0.36 3.37
C LEU A 63 -27.13 0.00 2.53
N ILE A 64 -26.66 0.96 1.73
CA ILE A 64 -25.44 0.83 0.93
C ILE A 64 -24.40 1.84 1.45
N PHE A 65 -23.32 1.32 2.04
CA PHE A 65 -22.19 2.13 2.47
C PHE A 65 -21.15 2.16 1.36
N TYR A 66 -21.05 3.30 0.66
CA TYR A 66 -20.24 3.42 -0.56
C TYR A 66 -18.76 3.78 -0.29
N ASN A 67 -18.39 4.14 0.94
CA ASN A 67 -16.99 4.42 1.29
C ASN A 67 -16.13 3.17 1.06
N PHE A 68 -15.06 3.25 0.27
CA PHE A 68 -14.18 2.10 0.04
C PHE A 68 -13.14 1.89 1.17
N ARG A 69 -12.91 2.91 2.01
CA ARG A 69 -11.95 2.86 3.11
C ARG A 69 -12.66 2.45 4.41
N ALA A 70 -12.17 1.36 5.01
CA ALA A 70 -12.81 0.68 6.12
C ALA A 70 -12.81 1.43 7.47
N ASP A 71 -11.68 2.02 7.86
CA ASP A 71 -11.41 2.46 9.23
C ASP A 71 -12.49 3.38 9.82
N ARG A 72 -12.97 4.35 9.04
CA ARG A 72 -13.98 5.32 9.49
C ARG A 72 -15.43 4.86 9.35
N MET A 73 -15.67 3.71 8.72
CA MET A 73 -17.03 3.19 8.54
C MET A 73 -17.44 2.16 9.58
N ARG A 74 -16.46 1.46 10.16
CA ARG A 74 -16.70 0.35 11.11
C ARG A 74 -17.71 0.71 12.19
N GLN A 75 -17.58 1.88 12.82
CA GLN A 75 -18.46 2.27 13.92
C GLN A 75 -19.91 2.45 13.49
N LEU A 76 -20.15 3.27 12.45
CA LEU A 76 -21.52 3.59 12.03
C LEU A 76 -22.22 2.34 11.50
N VAL A 77 -21.54 1.54 10.67
CA VAL A 77 -22.08 0.30 10.12
C VAL A 77 -22.39 -0.70 11.23
N SER A 78 -21.53 -0.78 12.26
CA SER A 78 -21.79 -1.63 13.43
C SER A 78 -23.08 -1.26 14.15
N ALA A 79 -23.36 0.05 14.27
CA ALA A 79 -24.59 0.52 14.88
C ALA A 79 -25.85 0.09 14.10
N PHE A 80 -25.76 -0.16 12.80
CA PHE A 80 -26.89 -0.63 11.99
C PHE A 80 -27.06 -2.15 11.99
N GLY A 81 -25.97 -2.91 11.86
CA GLY A 81 -26.07 -4.32 11.47
C GLY A 81 -25.42 -5.34 12.39
N ILE A 82 -24.62 -4.93 13.38
CA ILE A 82 -23.95 -5.90 14.26
C ILE A 82 -24.90 -6.38 15.35
N LYS A 83 -25.00 -7.71 15.46
CA LYS A 83 -25.77 -8.35 16.53
C LYS A 83 -25.19 -7.95 17.88
N ASP A 84 -26.08 -7.66 18.84
CA ASP A 84 -25.71 -7.30 20.22
C ASP A 84 -24.87 -6.01 20.32
N PHE A 85 -25.02 -5.08 19.36
CA PHE A 85 -24.42 -3.75 19.44
C PHE A 85 -24.79 -3.04 20.76
N ALA A 86 -23.77 -2.71 21.56
CA ALA A 86 -23.93 -2.14 22.91
C ALA A 86 -23.11 -0.87 23.16
N SER A 87 -22.44 -0.32 22.14
CA SER A 87 -21.52 0.82 22.34
C SER A 87 -22.22 2.14 22.71
N PHE A 88 -23.51 2.27 22.43
CA PHE A 88 -24.36 3.37 22.90
C PHE A 88 -25.85 3.00 22.89
N LYS A 89 -26.67 3.71 23.67
CA LYS A 89 -28.14 3.59 23.63
C LYS A 89 -28.70 4.35 22.42
N LYS A 90 -29.36 3.63 21.51
CA LYS A 90 -30.07 4.18 20.34
C LYS A 90 -31.37 4.84 20.78
N GLU A 91 -31.73 6.00 20.21
CA GLU A 91 -33.05 6.61 20.48
C GLU A 91 -34.17 5.78 19.84
N LYS A 92 -33.96 5.35 18.60
CA LYS A 92 -34.81 4.40 17.87
C LYS A 92 -33.93 3.30 17.32
N SER A 93 -34.30 2.05 17.54
CA SER A 93 -33.63 0.90 16.92
C SER A 93 -34.43 0.47 15.71
N ILE A 94 -33.73 0.21 14.61
CA ILE A 94 -34.31 -0.36 13.39
C ILE A 94 -33.56 -1.63 13.00
N LYS A 95 -34.20 -2.44 12.16
CA LYS A 95 -33.67 -3.65 11.54
C LYS A 95 -33.64 -3.43 10.02
N PRO A 96 -32.49 -3.07 9.44
CA PRO A 96 -32.36 -2.98 7.99
C PRO A 96 -32.72 -4.32 7.33
N GLY A 97 -33.37 -4.25 6.17
CA GLY A 97 -33.66 -5.44 5.37
C GLY A 97 -32.40 -6.03 4.74
N TYR A 98 -31.44 -5.16 4.41
CA TYR A 98 -30.15 -5.56 3.86
C TYR A 98 -29.08 -4.49 4.11
N ILE A 99 -27.83 -4.92 4.29
CA ILE A 99 -26.67 -4.03 4.42
C ILE A 99 -25.61 -4.49 3.42
N LEU A 100 -25.18 -3.57 2.57
CA LEU A 100 -24.10 -3.77 1.61
C LEU A 100 -22.98 -2.76 1.90
N THR A 101 -21.74 -3.20 1.96
CA THR A 101 -20.57 -2.33 2.06
C THR A 101 -19.77 -2.31 0.77
N MET A 102 -19.09 -1.20 0.45
CA MET A 102 -18.30 -1.11 -0.78
C MET A 102 -17.15 -2.12 -0.78
N THR A 103 -16.46 -2.26 0.35
CA THR A 103 -15.33 -3.17 0.58
C THR A 103 -15.51 -3.89 1.91
N ILE A 104 -14.61 -4.82 2.22
CA ILE A 104 -14.55 -5.41 3.56
C ILE A 104 -14.14 -4.33 4.56
N TYR A 105 -15.05 -3.96 5.46
CA TYR A 105 -14.73 -3.04 6.55
C TYR A 105 -14.07 -3.77 7.72
N ASP A 106 -14.55 -4.96 8.04
CA ASP A 106 -14.00 -5.85 9.06
C ASP A 106 -14.34 -7.30 8.66
N GLU A 107 -13.41 -8.23 8.80
CA GLU A 107 -13.61 -9.64 8.40
C GLU A 107 -14.66 -10.35 9.27
N THR A 108 -14.95 -9.82 10.46
CA THR A 108 -15.97 -10.37 11.37
C THR A 108 -17.38 -9.88 11.06
N PHE A 109 -17.54 -8.89 10.18
CA PHE A 109 -18.85 -8.32 9.86
C PHE A 109 -19.65 -9.27 8.95
N PRO A 110 -20.95 -9.47 9.22
CA PRO A 110 -21.78 -10.41 8.48
C PRO A 110 -22.38 -9.77 7.21
N PHE A 111 -21.75 -8.74 6.65
CA PHE A 111 -22.31 -7.97 5.53
C PHE A 111 -21.69 -8.38 4.21
N ASP A 112 -22.51 -8.40 3.16
CA ASP A 112 -22.02 -8.58 1.81
C ASP A 112 -21.22 -7.35 1.35
N VAL A 113 -20.25 -7.60 0.46
CA VAL A 113 -19.37 -6.58 -0.08
C VAL A 113 -19.56 -6.42 -1.58
N LEU A 114 -19.64 -5.19 -2.07
CA LEU A 114 -19.81 -4.89 -3.49
C LEU A 114 -18.52 -5.19 -4.28
N VAL A 115 -17.37 -4.80 -3.73
CA VAL A 115 -16.04 -5.02 -4.30
C VAL A 115 -15.25 -5.90 -3.33
N ALA A 116 -15.35 -7.22 -3.53
CA ALA A 116 -14.56 -8.18 -2.78
C ALA A 116 -13.05 -8.03 -3.11
N PRO A 117 -12.15 -8.19 -2.12
CA PRO A 117 -10.73 -8.27 -2.43
C PRO A 117 -10.48 -9.45 -3.36
N LYS A 118 -9.72 -9.21 -4.42
CA LYS A 118 -9.32 -10.27 -5.35
C LYS A 118 -8.17 -11.04 -4.72
N GLU A 119 -8.35 -12.34 -4.53
CA GLU A 119 -7.23 -13.22 -4.18
C GLU A 119 -6.23 -13.23 -5.35
N ILE A 120 -4.98 -12.85 -5.07
CA ILE A 120 -3.89 -12.93 -6.04
C ILE A 120 -3.22 -14.30 -5.87
N LYS A 121 -3.45 -15.17 -6.85
CA LYS A 121 -2.91 -16.53 -6.87
C LYS A 121 -1.57 -16.58 -7.57
N ASN A 122 -0.80 -17.64 -7.29
CA ASN A 122 0.49 -17.91 -7.94
C ASN A 122 1.44 -16.71 -7.87
N ILE A 123 1.48 -16.04 -6.72
CA ILE A 123 2.43 -14.95 -6.46
C ILE A 123 3.86 -15.51 -6.44
N LEU A 124 4.86 -14.67 -6.72
CA LEU A 124 6.24 -15.11 -6.92
C LEU A 124 6.75 -16.00 -5.78
N GLY A 125 6.60 -15.55 -4.52
CA GLY A 125 7.06 -16.33 -3.37
C GLY A 125 6.41 -17.72 -3.27
N GLU A 126 5.12 -17.82 -3.60
CA GLU A 126 4.40 -19.09 -3.62
C GLU A 126 4.91 -20.02 -4.74
N VAL A 127 5.13 -19.47 -5.94
CA VAL A 127 5.62 -20.24 -7.10
C VAL A 127 7.03 -20.77 -6.87
N ILE A 128 7.92 -19.94 -6.31
CA ILE A 128 9.28 -20.37 -5.92
C ILE A 128 9.20 -21.51 -4.90
N SER A 129 8.39 -21.38 -3.86
CA SER A 129 8.22 -22.41 -2.84
C SER A 129 7.68 -23.72 -3.41
N LYS A 130 6.63 -23.66 -4.25
CA LYS A 130 6.04 -24.83 -4.93
C LYS A 130 7.02 -25.53 -5.87
N SER A 131 7.99 -24.81 -6.43
CA SER A 131 9.07 -25.38 -7.24
C SER A 131 10.18 -26.07 -6.44
N GLY A 132 10.08 -26.07 -5.10
CA GLY A 132 11.09 -26.67 -4.21
C GLY A 132 12.33 -25.82 -3.99
N LYS A 133 12.33 -24.58 -4.51
CA LYS A 133 13.44 -23.63 -4.43
C LYS A 133 13.41 -22.84 -3.13
N LYS A 134 14.59 -22.42 -2.66
CA LYS A 134 14.73 -21.62 -1.44
C LYS A 134 14.77 -20.13 -1.77
N GLN A 135 14.21 -19.30 -0.91
CA GLN A 135 14.19 -17.86 -1.07
C GLN A 135 14.49 -17.13 0.23
N PHE A 136 15.07 -15.94 0.12
CA PHE A 136 15.47 -15.13 1.27
C PHE A 136 14.97 -13.70 1.12
N ARG A 137 14.39 -13.15 2.20
CA ARG A 137 13.92 -11.75 2.28
C ARG A 137 14.77 -10.98 3.28
N LEU A 138 15.27 -9.82 2.87
CA LEU A 138 16.10 -8.97 3.72
C LEU A 138 15.69 -7.50 3.60
N ALA A 139 15.41 -6.87 4.74
CA ALA A 139 15.21 -5.43 4.79
C ALA A 139 15.45 -4.91 6.21
N GLU A 140 15.58 -3.60 6.33
CA GLU A 140 15.47 -2.94 7.62
C GLU A 140 14.02 -2.71 8.03
N THR A 141 13.79 -2.26 9.27
CA THR A 141 12.45 -2.20 9.91
C THR A 141 11.42 -1.45 9.07
N GLU A 142 11.78 -0.30 8.54
CA GLU A 142 10.90 0.54 7.71
C GLU A 142 10.37 -0.17 6.46
N LYS A 143 11.15 -1.12 5.91
CA LYS A 143 10.82 -1.81 4.65
C LYS A 143 10.62 -3.32 4.80
N TYR A 144 10.59 -3.84 6.03
CA TYR A 144 10.41 -5.27 6.28
C TYR A 144 9.07 -5.80 5.78
N ALA A 145 7.96 -5.10 6.07
CA ALA A 145 6.64 -5.45 5.55
C ALA A 145 6.59 -5.44 4.00
N HIS A 146 7.43 -4.61 3.37
CA HIS A 146 7.47 -4.45 1.91
C HIS A 146 8.05 -5.68 1.21
N VAL A 147 9.11 -6.27 1.77
CA VAL A 147 9.72 -7.50 1.25
C VAL A 147 9.07 -8.79 1.78
N THR A 148 8.08 -8.69 2.66
CA THR A 148 7.38 -9.83 3.27
C THR A 148 5.89 -9.77 2.96
N TYR A 149 5.08 -9.15 3.82
CA TYR A 149 3.62 -9.03 3.70
C TYR A 149 3.17 -8.50 2.33
N PHE A 150 3.67 -7.34 1.90
CA PHE A 150 3.25 -6.74 0.63
C PHE A 150 3.76 -7.54 -0.57
N PHE A 151 5.02 -7.99 -0.55
CA PHE A 151 5.58 -8.85 -1.60
C PHE A 151 4.83 -10.18 -1.74
N ASN A 152 4.27 -10.68 -0.63
CA ASN A 152 3.43 -11.88 -0.58
C ASN A 152 1.93 -11.55 -0.65
N CYS A 153 1.55 -10.37 -1.16
CA CYS A 153 0.16 -9.95 -1.40
C CYS A 153 -0.76 -10.10 -0.17
N GLY A 154 -0.26 -9.76 1.01
CA GLY A 154 -1.00 -9.79 2.27
C GLY A 154 -0.86 -11.07 3.08
N LYS A 155 0.01 -12.00 2.67
CA LYS A 155 0.29 -13.23 3.45
C LYS A 155 1.44 -13.00 4.42
N GLU A 156 1.13 -13.02 5.71
CA GLU A 156 2.10 -12.82 6.79
C GLU A 156 3.01 -14.04 6.98
N GLU A 157 2.46 -15.25 6.95
CA GLU A 157 3.23 -16.48 7.15
C GLU A 157 4.25 -16.70 6.01
N PRO A 158 5.53 -17.03 6.31
CA PRO A 158 6.51 -17.40 5.30
C PRO A 158 6.10 -18.66 4.54
N PHE A 159 6.37 -18.69 3.23
CA PHE A 159 6.22 -19.92 2.47
C PHE A 159 7.28 -20.96 2.86
N LYS A 160 7.05 -22.25 2.55
CA LYS A 160 8.07 -23.28 2.75
C LYS A 160 9.34 -22.92 1.98
N GLY A 161 10.49 -22.91 2.65
CA GLY A 161 11.77 -22.53 2.05
C GLY A 161 11.97 -21.01 1.92
N GLU A 162 11.10 -20.18 2.51
CA GLU A 162 11.28 -18.74 2.65
C GLU A 162 11.88 -18.40 4.01
N ASP A 163 13.13 -17.93 4.00
CA ASP A 163 13.79 -17.38 5.17
C ASP A 163 13.72 -15.84 5.15
N ARG A 164 13.64 -15.22 6.31
CA ARG A 164 13.49 -13.75 6.45
C ARG A 164 14.44 -13.22 7.51
N THR A 165 15.09 -12.11 7.21
CA THR A 165 15.90 -11.37 8.19
C THR A 165 15.48 -9.91 8.24
N LEU A 166 15.24 -9.44 9.46
CA LEU A 166 14.96 -8.05 9.78
C LEU A 166 16.20 -7.40 10.40
N ILE A 167 16.65 -6.30 9.81
CA ILE A 167 17.67 -5.44 10.43
C ILE A 167 16.98 -4.28 11.15
N PRO A 168 17.29 -4.01 12.43
CA PRO A 168 16.75 -2.83 13.11
C PRO A 168 17.20 -1.54 12.42
N SER A 169 16.25 -0.70 11.99
CA SER A 169 16.52 0.66 11.50
C SER A 169 17.14 1.51 12.60
N PRO A 170 17.93 2.55 12.28
CA PRO A 170 18.50 3.43 13.29
C PRO A 170 17.39 4.18 14.04
N LYS A 171 17.56 4.32 15.36
CA LYS A 171 16.64 5.07 16.21
C LYS A 171 17.02 6.55 16.18
N VAL A 172 16.50 7.27 15.19
CA VAL A 172 16.67 8.72 15.00
C VAL A 172 15.31 9.37 14.79
N ASP A 173 15.17 10.65 15.13
CA ASP A 173 13.89 11.36 14.93
C ASP A 173 13.50 11.45 13.46
N THR A 174 14.51 11.67 12.59
CA THR A 174 14.38 11.78 11.14
C THR A 174 15.64 11.21 10.49
N TYR A 175 15.48 10.52 9.35
CA TYR A 175 16.58 9.77 8.72
C TYR A 175 17.63 10.65 8.03
N ASP A 176 17.39 11.95 7.85
CA ASP A 176 18.42 12.89 7.40
C ASP A 176 19.58 13.01 8.41
N LYS A 177 19.36 12.67 9.68
CA LYS A 177 20.41 12.57 10.71
C LYS A 177 21.31 11.34 10.54
N CYS A 178 20.83 10.30 9.85
CA CYS A 178 21.59 9.07 9.56
C CYS A 178 21.26 8.56 8.14
N PRO A 179 21.70 9.27 7.08
CA PRO A 179 21.26 8.97 5.71
C PRO A 179 21.72 7.61 5.18
N GLU A 180 22.80 7.07 5.74
CA GLU A 180 23.28 5.71 5.47
C GLU A 180 22.35 4.61 6.03
N MET A 181 21.44 4.96 6.93
CA MET A 181 20.50 4.05 7.61
C MET A 181 21.18 2.74 8.02
N SER A 182 20.60 1.58 7.70
CA SER A 182 21.18 0.28 7.99
C SER A 182 21.86 -0.36 6.78
N ALA A 183 22.15 0.41 5.72
CA ALA A 183 22.60 -0.13 4.44
C ALA A 183 23.87 -0.98 4.55
N HIS A 184 24.82 -0.60 5.41
CA HIS A 184 26.04 -1.38 5.65
C HIS A 184 25.76 -2.74 6.30
N ARG A 185 24.84 -2.80 7.26
CA ARG A 185 24.44 -4.05 7.92
C ARG A 185 23.63 -4.95 6.98
N LEU A 186 22.79 -4.34 6.13
CA LEU A 186 22.09 -5.05 5.06
C LEU A 186 23.09 -5.68 4.09
N LYS A 187 24.12 -4.95 3.67
CA LYS A 187 25.20 -5.48 2.82
C LYS A 187 25.88 -6.70 3.45
N GLU A 188 26.31 -6.59 4.71
CA GLU A 188 26.97 -7.69 5.43
C GLU A 188 26.08 -8.94 5.50
N THR A 189 24.81 -8.75 5.87
CA THR A 189 23.83 -9.84 5.94
C THR A 189 23.55 -10.45 4.56
N LEU A 190 23.52 -9.63 3.52
CA LEU A 190 23.36 -10.10 2.14
C LEU A 190 24.58 -10.91 1.69
N PHE A 191 25.80 -10.54 2.10
CA PHE A 191 26.99 -11.32 1.81
C PHE A 191 26.93 -12.71 2.45
N GLU A 192 26.46 -12.80 3.70
CA GLU A 192 26.22 -14.09 4.36
C GLU A 192 25.13 -14.91 3.64
N ALA A 193 24.06 -14.26 3.17
CA ALA A 193 23.00 -14.93 2.43
C ALA A 193 23.48 -15.46 1.07
N LEU A 194 24.37 -14.74 0.39
CA LEU A 194 24.98 -15.16 -0.88
C LEU A 194 25.91 -16.37 -0.75
N GLU A 195 26.34 -16.71 0.47
CA GLU A 195 27.10 -17.94 0.76
C GLU A 195 26.19 -19.16 1.02
N LYS A 196 24.87 -18.96 1.11
CA LYS A 196 23.88 -20.02 1.35
C LYS A 196 23.20 -20.46 0.05
N ASP A 197 22.51 -21.59 0.11
CA ASP A 197 21.81 -22.22 -1.02
C ASP A 197 20.43 -21.58 -1.29
N TYR A 198 20.36 -20.26 -1.51
CA TYR A 198 19.12 -19.60 -1.92
C TYR A 198 19.03 -19.49 -3.45
N ASP A 199 17.87 -19.77 -4.03
CA ASP A 199 17.61 -19.56 -5.45
C ASP A 199 17.15 -18.12 -5.76
N LEU A 200 16.49 -17.48 -4.79
CA LEU A 200 16.00 -16.10 -4.89
C LEU A 200 16.35 -15.32 -3.63
N ILE A 201 16.98 -14.15 -3.79
CA ILE A 201 17.20 -13.21 -2.69
C ILE A 201 16.53 -11.88 -3.05
N VAL A 202 15.63 -11.41 -2.19
CA VAL A 202 14.94 -10.11 -2.34
C VAL A 202 15.38 -9.20 -1.19
N THR A 203 16.05 -8.10 -1.54
CA THR A 203 16.54 -7.11 -0.56
C THR A 203 15.99 -5.72 -0.88
N ASN A 204 15.54 -4.98 0.14
CA ASN A 204 15.15 -3.59 0.00
C ASN A 204 16.13 -2.67 0.75
N PHE A 205 16.58 -1.61 0.08
CA PHE A 205 17.32 -0.50 0.66
C PHE A 205 16.40 0.71 0.82
N ALA A 206 16.10 1.07 2.05
CA ALA A 206 15.10 2.08 2.40
C ALA A 206 15.57 3.52 2.13
N ASN A 207 16.89 3.74 2.02
CA ASN A 207 17.54 5.04 2.08
C ASN A 207 16.96 6.09 1.13
N PRO A 208 16.80 5.83 -0.19
CA PRO A 208 16.35 6.87 -1.11
C PRO A 208 14.97 7.40 -0.75
N ASP A 209 14.09 6.52 -0.28
CA ASP A 209 12.71 6.87 0.05
C ASP A 209 12.59 7.54 1.41
N MET A 210 13.12 6.89 2.45
CA MET A 210 12.98 7.36 3.83
C MET A 210 13.72 8.68 4.07
N VAL A 211 14.86 8.88 3.42
CA VAL A 211 15.59 10.16 3.48
C VAL A 211 14.96 11.18 2.54
N GLY A 212 14.46 10.75 1.37
CA GLY A 212 13.72 11.61 0.43
C GLY A 212 12.50 12.29 1.07
N HIS A 213 11.74 11.54 1.90
CA HIS A 213 10.61 12.07 2.66
C HIS A 213 10.95 13.20 3.64
N THR A 214 12.22 13.36 4.02
CA THR A 214 12.64 14.47 4.90
C THR A 214 12.69 15.80 4.15
N GLY A 215 12.76 15.77 2.81
CA GLY A 215 12.97 16.96 1.99
C GLY A 215 14.40 17.54 2.07
N ASN A 216 15.30 16.88 2.82
CA ASN A 216 16.69 17.31 2.96
C ASN A 216 17.52 16.81 1.77
N LEU A 217 17.79 17.70 0.81
CA LEU A 217 18.54 17.39 -0.40
C LEU A 217 19.96 16.88 -0.12
N GLU A 218 20.70 17.52 0.79
CA GLU A 218 22.09 17.13 1.09
C GLU A 218 22.16 15.74 1.71
N ALA A 219 21.26 15.46 2.66
CA ALA A 219 21.13 14.14 3.26
C ALA A 219 20.75 13.08 2.21
N THR A 220 19.80 13.39 1.33
CA THR A 220 19.37 12.47 0.27
C THR A 220 20.51 12.17 -0.71
N ILE A 221 21.31 13.17 -1.08
CA ILE A 221 22.53 12.96 -1.90
C ILE A 221 23.51 12.03 -1.18
N LYS A 222 23.72 12.20 0.13
CA LYS A 222 24.57 11.30 0.92
C LYS A 222 24.02 9.87 0.93
N ALA A 223 22.72 9.71 1.15
CA ALA A 223 22.03 8.41 1.11
C ALA A 223 22.26 7.68 -0.22
N ILE A 224 22.06 8.36 -1.35
CA ILE A 224 22.27 7.79 -2.68
C ILE A 224 23.74 7.41 -2.90
N LYS A 225 24.70 8.27 -2.52
CA LYS A 225 26.14 7.98 -2.65
C LYS A 225 26.56 6.75 -1.85
N THR A 226 26.07 6.62 -0.62
CA THR A 226 26.31 5.43 0.21
C THR A 226 25.74 4.18 -0.45
N LEU A 227 24.51 4.27 -0.98
CA LEU A 227 23.86 3.15 -1.63
C LEU A 227 24.58 2.72 -2.92
N ASP A 228 25.01 3.67 -3.75
CA ASP A 228 25.74 3.40 -4.99
C ASP A 228 27.03 2.61 -4.72
N GLN A 229 27.82 3.03 -3.73
CA GLN A 229 29.02 2.30 -3.31
C GLN A 229 28.69 0.86 -2.85
N ILE A 230 27.68 0.72 -1.99
CA ILE A 230 27.25 -0.58 -1.44
C ILE A 230 26.74 -1.51 -2.55
N LEU A 231 25.96 -0.99 -3.50
CA LEU A 231 25.45 -1.75 -4.64
C LEU A 231 26.60 -2.25 -5.52
N GLY A 232 27.65 -1.45 -5.75
CA GLY A 232 28.84 -1.91 -6.48
C GLY A 232 29.51 -3.13 -5.83
N GLU A 233 29.65 -3.14 -4.51
CA GLU A 233 30.20 -4.27 -3.76
C GLU A 233 29.28 -5.50 -3.81
N ILE A 234 27.96 -5.32 -3.68
CA ILE A 234 26.95 -6.39 -3.77
C ILE A 234 26.95 -7.02 -5.15
N VAL A 235 26.93 -6.20 -6.20
CA VAL A 235 26.93 -6.69 -7.59
C VAL A 235 28.16 -7.55 -7.84
N LYS A 236 29.34 -7.09 -7.43
CA LYS A 236 30.57 -7.86 -7.57
C LYS A 236 30.47 -9.22 -6.86
N LYS A 237 30.06 -9.23 -5.60
CA LYS A 237 29.95 -10.46 -4.80
C LYS A 237 28.90 -11.42 -5.36
N ALA A 238 27.74 -10.92 -5.76
CA ALA A 238 26.67 -11.73 -6.34
C ALA A 238 27.08 -12.35 -7.68
N LYS A 239 27.80 -11.60 -8.53
CA LYS A 239 28.40 -12.14 -9.76
C LYS A 239 29.41 -13.25 -9.48
N GLU A 240 30.29 -13.09 -8.50
CA GLU A 240 31.26 -14.13 -8.09
C GLU A 240 30.55 -15.43 -7.64
N LYS A 241 29.32 -15.31 -7.14
CA LYS A 241 28.46 -16.42 -6.72
C LYS A 241 27.54 -16.95 -7.82
N GLY A 242 27.62 -16.41 -9.03
CA GLY A 242 26.85 -16.87 -10.18
C GLY A 242 25.37 -16.48 -10.16
N TYR A 243 24.98 -15.46 -9.38
CA TYR A 243 23.61 -14.93 -9.39
C TYR A 243 23.39 -14.02 -10.59
N ASP A 244 22.21 -14.13 -11.21
CA ASP A 244 21.64 -13.09 -12.05
C ASP A 244 21.08 -11.98 -11.14
N ILE A 245 21.32 -10.70 -11.47
CA ILE A 245 20.98 -9.57 -10.59
C ILE A 245 20.00 -8.65 -11.29
N ILE A 246 18.91 -8.30 -10.60
CA ILE A 246 17.97 -7.26 -11.03
C ILE A 246 18.07 -6.09 -10.04
N ILE A 247 18.40 -4.90 -10.52
CA ILE A 247 18.34 -3.65 -9.76
C ILE A 247 17.16 -2.83 -10.29
N THR A 248 16.23 -2.50 -9.41
CA THR A 248 15.01 -1.74 -9.73
C THR A 248 14.47 -1.03 -8.48
N ALA A 249 13.37 -0.30 -8.64
CA ALA A 249 12.67 0.38 -7.55
C ALA A 249 11.16 0.14 -7.64
N ASP A 250 10.45 0.32 -6.52
CA ASP A 250 8.99 0.25 -6.43
C ASP A 250 8.31 1.56 -6.87
N HIS A 251 8.99 2.70 -6.68
CA HIS A 251 8.56 4.02 -7.17
C HIS A 251 9.72 5.03 -7.13
N GLY A 252 9.48 6.26 -7.61
CA GLY A 252 10.38 7.40 -7.45
C GLY A 252 10.12 8.21 -6.17
N ASN A 253 11.14 8.95 -5.73
CA ASN A 253 11.11 9.91 -4.62
C ASN A 253 12.35 10.82 -4.71
N ALA A 254 13.53 10.25 -4.45
CA ALA A 254 14.79 10.97 -4.27
C ALA A 254 15.29 11.75 -5.50
N GLU A 255 14.77 11.46 -6.70
CA GLU A 255 15.10 12.19 -7.92
C GLU A 255 14.41 13.56 -8.02
N LYS A 256 13.38 13.82 -7.19
CA LYS A 256 12.73 15.13 -7.09
C LYS A 256 12.62 15.56 -5.63
N MET A 257 13.57 16.40 -5.21
CA MET A 257 13.69 16.89 -3.83
C MET A 257 13.19 18.33 -3.64
N ILE A 258 12.90 19.04 -4.73
CA ILE A 258 12.42 20.42 -4.72
C ILE A 258 11.20 20.52 -5.63
N ASP A 259 10.13 21.13 -5.14
CA ASP A 259 8.96 21.42 -5.95
C ASP A 259 9.22 22.67 -6.81
N GLU A 260 9.10 22.54 -8.12
CA GLU A 260 9.49 23.61 -9.05
C GLU A 260 8.58 24.85 -8.97
N ASN A 261 7.32 24.67 -8.56
CA ASN A 261 6.33 25.75 -8.50
C ASN A 261 6.46 26.55 -7.20
N THR A 262 6.60 25.85 -6.07
CA THR A 262 6.62 26.44 -4.73
C THR A 262 8.03 26.73 -4.24
N LYS A 263 9.07 26.13 -4.85
CA LYS A 263 10.47 26.13 -4.41
C LYS A 263 10.68 25.55 -3.01
N GLN A 264 9.68 24.84 -2.47
CA GLN A 264 9.75 24.17 -1.17
C GLN A 264 10.31 22.74 -1.31
N PRO A 265 10.79 22.13 -0.21
CA PRO A 265 11.16 20.73 -0.20
C PRO A 265 10.01 19.84 -0.70
N HIS A 266 10.32 18.95 -1.64
CA HIS A 266 9.38 17.94 -2.12
C HIS A 266 9.57 16.67 -1.30
N THR A 267 8.56 16.31 -0.52
CA THR A 267 8.61 15.18 0.43
C THR A 267 7.74 14.00 0.01
N ALA A 268 7.16 14.03 -1.18
CA ALA A 268 6.26 12.99 -1.69
C ALA A 268 6.96 12.09 -2.73
N HIS A 269 6.36 10.94 -3.00
CA HIS A 269 6.75 10.12 -4.16
C HIS A 269 6.51 10.87 -5.46
N THR A 270 7.17 10.41 -6.53
CA THR A 270 6.93 10.89 -7.88
C THR A 270 6.17 9.85 -8.69
N THR A 271 5.77 10.24 -9.90
CA THR A 271 5.23 9.33 -10.91
C THR A 271 6.24 9.01 -12.01
N ASN A 272 7.53 9.18 -11.73
CA ASN A 272 8.59 8.93 -12.70
C ASN A 272 8.79 7.42 -12.93
N PRO A 273 9.20 7.00 -14.14
CA PRO A 273 9.63 5.63 -14.38
C PRO A 273 10.81 5.23 -13.48
N VAL A 274 10.88 3.95 -13.11
CA VAL A 274 11.96 3.38 -12.30
C VAL A 274 12.97 2.64 -13.19
N PRO A 275 14.25 2.55 -12.79
CA PRO A 275 15.22 1.77 -13.53
C PRO A 275 14.88 0.27 -13.48
N PHE A 276 15.22 -0.46 -14.54
CA PHE A 276 15.29 -1.91 -14.55
C PHE A 276 16.63 -2.31 -15.17
N ILE A 277 17.57 -2.74 -14.33
CA ILE A 277 18.92 -3.13 -14.74
C ILE A 277 19.07 -4.62 -14.49
N LEU A 278 19.23 -5.39 -15.56
CA LEU A 278 19.54 -6.82 -15.50
C LEU A 278 21.03 -7.04 -15.75
N ILE A 279 21.69 -7.69 -14.80
CA ILE A 279 23.09 -8.12 -14.90
C ILE A 279 23.07 -9.64 -14.94
N SER A 280 23.27 -10.19 -16.14
CA SER A 280 23.22 -11.63 -16.40
C SER A 280 24.23 -12.00 -17.49
N GLU A 281 24.86 -13.17 -17.34
CA GLU A 281 25.68 -13.77 -18.41
C GLU A 281 24.81 -14.59 -19.39
N LYS A 282 23.58 -14.94 -19.01
CA LYS A 282 22.65 -15.78 -19.78
C LYS A 282 21.79 -14.96 -20.74
N VAL A 283 21.41 -13.75 -20.33
CA VAL A 283 20.49 -12.88 -21.08
C VAL A 283 21.28 -11.75 -21.75
N LYS A 284 21.13 -11.63 -23.08
CA LYS A 284 21.82 -10.61 -23.87
C LYS A 284 20.96 -9.40 -24.25
N ASN A 285 19.65 -9.59 -24.36
CA ASN A 285 18.72 -8.56 -24.80
C ASN A 285 17.49 -8.55 -23.89
N LEU A 286 17.01 -7.35 -23.60
CA LEU A 286 15.70 -7.15 -22.99
C LEU A 286 14.65 -7.01 -24.08
N ILE A 287 13.41 -7.41 -23.78
CA ILE A 287 12.27 -7.36 -24.69
C ILE A 287 11.29 -6.30 -24.17
N PRO A 288 11.26 -5.09 -24.76
CA PRO A 288 10.29 -4.07 -24.41
C PRO A 288 8.86 -4.54 -24.67
N ARG A 289 7.99 -4.33 -23.70
CA ARG A 289 6.56 -4.60 -23.79
C ARG A 289 5.85 -3.40 -24.40
N LYS A 290 4.90 -3.66 -25.31
CA LYS A 290 4.21 -2.58 -26.01
C LYS A 290 3.23 -1.91 -25.05
N LEU A 291 3.30 -0.58 -24.99
CA LEU A 291 2.42 0.27 -24.17
C LEU A 291 0.93 0.00 -24.43
N LYS A 292 0.55 -0.30 -25.68
CA LYS A 292 -0.84 -0.61 -26.05
C LYS A 292 -1.41 -1.91 -25.43
N ASP A 293 -0.54 -2.79 -24.93
CA ASP A 293 -0.94 -4.01 -24.25
C ASP A 293 -1.01 -3.78 -22.72
N LEU A 294 -0.74 -2.55 -22.25
CA LEU A 294 -0.76 -2.11 -20.86
C LEU A 294 -1.82 -1.00 -20.71
N ASP A 295 -2.69 -1.12 -19.71
CA ASP A 295 -3.69 -0.09 -19.39
C ASP A 295 -3.02 1.07 -18.63
N LEU A 296 -2.34 1.95 -19.38
CA LEU A 296 -1.62 3.10 -18.84
C LEU A 296 -2.43 4.39 -18.99
N PRO A 297 -2.45 5.27 -17.97
CA PRO A 297 -3.03 6.61 -18.08
C PRO A 297 -2.46 7.37 -19.28
N GLU A 298 -3.31 8.17 -19.94
CA GLU A 298 -2.98 8.92 -21.17
C GLU A 298 -1.65 9.68 -21.10
N LYS A 299 -1.36 10.29 -19.94
CA LYS A 299 -0.12 11.04 -19.69
C LYS A 299 1.18 10.22 -19.81
N PHE A 300 1.11 8.89 -19.85
CA PHE A 300 2.27 8.00 -19.98
C PHE A 300 2.35 7.30 -21.33
N GLN A 301 1.44 7.58 -22.27
CA GLN A 301 1.41 6.86 -23.56
C GLN A 301 2.63 7.11 -24.44
N ASP A 302 3.32 8.24 -24.26
CA ASP A 302 4.54 8.60 -25.00
C ASP A 302 5.83 8.18 -24.27
N GLU A 303 5.73 7.63 -23.05
CA GLU A 303 6.89 7.25 -22.25
C GLU A 303 7.56 5.99 -22.82
N LYS A 304 8.88 6.08 -23.04
CA LYS A 304 9.67 4.94 -23.52
C LYS A 304 10.07 4.05 -22.35
N ILE A 305 9.16 3.16 -21.94
CA ILE A 305 9.40 2.17 -20.88
C ILE A 305 9.60 0.76 -21.43
N LEU A 306 10.30 -0.07 -20.66
CA LEU A 306 10.50 -1.49 -20.96
C LEU A 306 9.25 -2.33 -20.62
N GLY A 307 8.50 -1.93 -19.61
CA GLY A 307 7.32 -2.60 -19.08
C GLY A 307 6.86 -1.97 -17.77
N VAL A 308 6.07 -2.70 -16.98
CA VAL A 308 5.61 -2.30 -15.64
C VAL A 308 6.20 -3.22 -14.56
N LEU A 309 6.03 -2.87 -13.29
CA LEU A 309 6.52 -3.68 -12.15
C LEU A 309 6.03 -5.13 -12.20
N GLY A 310 4.82 -5.36 -12.72
CA GLY A 310 4.24 -6.69 -12.91
C GLY A 310 5.04 -7.60 -13.85
N ASN A 311 5.97 -7.07 -14.65
CA ASN A 311 6.86 -7.85 -15.50
C ASN A 311 8.13 -8.35 -14.78
N ILE A 312 8.42 -7.91 -13.54
CA ILE A 312 9.64 -8.31 -12.81
C ILE A 312 9.54 -9.77 -12.33
N ALA A 313 8.45 -10.14 -11.66
CA ALA A 313 8.22 -11.50 -11.19
C ALA A 313 8.31 -12.56 -12.31
N PRO A 314 7.63 -12.42 -13.47
CA PRO A 314 7.76 -13.37 -14.57
C PRO A 314 9.19 -13.40 -15.15
N THR A 315 9.91 -12.29 -15.14
CA THR A 315 11.33 -12.24 -15.54
C THR A 315 12.20 -13.09 -14.61
N ILE A 316 11.97 -13.01 -13.30
CA ILE A 316 12.66 -13.85 -12.31
C ILE A 316 12.35 -15.34 -12.54
N LEU A 317 11.08 -15.70 -12.74
CA LEU A 317 10.70 -17.08 -13.03
C LEU A 317 11.38 -17.63 -14.29
N LYS A 318 11.47 -16.79 -15.33
CA LYS A 318 12.15 -17.15 -16.58
C LYS A 318 13.66 -17.37 -16.39
N LEU A 319 14.33 -16.55 -15.58
CA LEU A 319 15.75 -16.72 -15.23
C LEU A 319 16.02 -18.02 -14.44
N LEU A 320 15.05 -18.44 -13.63
CA LEU A 320 15.12 -19.66 -12.82
C LEU A 320 14.62 -20.92 -13.55
N ASP A 321 14.25 -20.80 -14.83
CA ASP A 321 13.66 -21.87 -15.66
C ASP A 321 12.40 -22.49 -15.02
N ILE A 322 11.57 -21.66 -14.40
CA ILE A 322 10.30 -22.07 -13.80
C ILE A 322 9.16 -21.75 -14.77
N LYS A 323 8.24 -22.70 -14.94
CA LYS A 323 7.04 -22.51 -15.77
C LYS A 323 6.24 -21.30 -15.29
N LEU A 324 5.97 -20.38 -16.20
CA LEU A 324 5.20 -19.18 -15.95
C LEU A 324 3.72 -19.52 -15.68
N PRO A 325 3.13 -19.06 -14.54
CA PRO A 325 1.70 -19.13 -14.31
C PRO A 325 0.91 -18.24 -15.27
N GLU A 326 -0.33 -18.59 -15.57
CA GLU A 326 -1.19 -17.83 -16.48
C GLU A 326 -1.60 -16.45 -15.94
N GLU A 327 -1.54 -16.25 -14.62
CA GLU A 327 -1.88 -14.99 -13.96
C GLU A 327 -0.80 -13.92 -14.09
N MET A 328 0.42 -14.28 -14.48
CA MET A 328 1.54 -13.35 -14.59
C MET A 328 1.69 -12.79 -16.01
N LEU A 329 2.13 -11.53 -16.11
CA LEU A 329 2.48 -10.90 -17.38
C LEU A 329 3.67 -11.60 -18.05
N GLU A 330 3.95 -11.24 -19.30
CA GLU A 330 5.12 -11.76 -19.99
C GLU A 330 6.43 -11.18 -19.40
N PRO A 331 7.54 -11.96 -19.36
CA PRO A 331 8.84 -11.53 -18.82
C PRO A 331 9.50 -10.43 -19.67
N LEU A 332 10.57 -9.79 -19.22
CA LEU A 332 11.30 -8.77 -19.99
C LEU A 332 12.50 -9.34 -20.76
N ILE A 333 12.59 -10.67 -20.90
CA ILE A 333 13.73 -11.41 -21.46
C ILE A 333 13.30 -12.55 -22.38
#